data_AF-A0AAD7SSQ7-F1
#
_entry.id   AF-A0AAD7SSQ7-F1
#
_cell.length_a   1.000
_cell.length_b   1.000
_cell.length_c   1.000
_cell.angle_alpha   90.00
_cell.angle_beta   90.00
_cell.angle_gamma   90.00
#
_symmetry.space_group_name_H-M   'P 1'
#
loop_
_entity.id
_entity.type
_entity.pdbx_description
1 polymer ?
#
loop_
_entity_poly.entity_id
_entity_poly.type
_entity_poly.pdbx_seq_one_letter_code
_entity_poly.pdbx_strand_id
1 'polypeptide(L)'
;MCVSRSVFCVFVVTVFFGSLTYGRRNCNYSEILSSYKELIFIELQNLNLTGPYSSQGNGCCPSGKVQRILWSIYGMTQLFKLQGKGKWHRDVGQPVERMGRLIKENCRHADLKNSSCKTGKVLKGRMKKEKMIEALTEDMAGVDMDPDLARGLFEEGATLVLLGVPEGTELGMDYKSWQVGPRFRGIKMIPPGLHFLHYSSVNGQSGIEMGPRMGLFLFLQPREVRLAHWDKKEEDMDFSASQNEEEVSRVKAGLRDLDPFLGPYPYETLRKWVSLTDRLTEEVASSLQPLSGRICAFDDVMPELQLTYTKDREEHNLPRNDTECQSMQEGLERLPRMKQRPGTELRFSHIPKQMYPEGATPAQITQYSMDLSYALDRLLESRYEQEPLHILGELQFAFICFLIGNTYEGFEHWKRLLALLCRAETAMCARRELYLGLIAVLYHQLGEIPPDFFVDIVSQDNFLTSTLQGFFQLATGPGVDSVLRKRAGKFKAHLTKKFRWNFEVDPDDDAPVVVELPEGVSMD
;
A
#
# COMPACT_ATOMS: atom_id res chain seq x y z
N MET A 1 -25.14 -12.27 -14.60
CA MET A 1 -25.39 -11.07 -13.79
C MET A 1 -24.05 -10.53 -13.34
N CYS A 2 -23.69 -9.33 -13.79
CA CYS A 2 -22.40 -8.72 -13.52
C CYS A 2 -22.44 -7.97 -12.18
N VAL A 3 -21.61 -8.39 -11.24
CA VAL A 3 -21.29 -7.62 -10.05
C VAL A 3 -20.41 -6.45 -10.49
N SER A 4 -20.73 -5.23 -10.06
CA SER A 4 -19.87 -4.06 -10.29
C SER A 4 -18.46 -4.32 -9.72
N ARG A 5 -17.43 -3.97 -10.50
CA ARG A 5 -15.99 -4.15 -10.15
C ARG A 5 -15.66 -3.61 -8.76
N SER A 6 -16.31 -2.52 -8.34
CA SER A 6 -16.10 -1.90 -7.03
C SER A 6 -16.67 -2.73 -5.89
N VAL A 7 -17.83 -3.38 -6.11
CA VAL A 7 -18.53 -4.19 -5.10
C VAL A 7 -17.82 -5.54 -4.90
N PHE A 8 -17.30 -6.13 -5.98
CA PHE A 8 -16.47 -7.34 -5.90
C PHE A 8 -15.12 -7.06 -5.22
N CYS A 9 -14.50 -5.91 -5.49
CA CYS A 9 -13.25 -5.51 -4.82
C CYS A 9 -13.47 -5.28 -3.33
N VAL A 10 -14.54 -4.58 -2.91
CA VAL A 10 -14.84 -4.39 -1.49
C VAL A 10 -15.13 -5.73 -0.80
N PHE A 11 -15.89 -6.62 -1.44
CA PHE A 11 -16.18 -7.96 -0.91
C PHE A 11 -14.93 -8.83 -0.77
N VAL A 12 -14.07 -8.86 -1.80
CA VAL A 12 -12.82 -9.62 -1.79
C VAL A 12 -11.87 -9.03 -0.75
N VAL A 13 -11.66 -7.72 -0.73
CA VAL A 13 -10.82 -7.03 0.25
C VAL A 13 -11.29 -7.29 1.69
N THR A 14 -12.60 -7.27 1.94
CA THR A 14 -13.20 -7.56 3.27
C THR A 14 -13.01 -9.01 3.69
N VAL A 15 -13.11 -9.97 2.76
CA VAL A 15 -12.88 -11.40 3.02
C VAL A 15 -11.37 -11.72 3.12
N PHE A 16 -10.51 -10.99 2.42
CA PHE A 16 -9.06 -11.20 2.36
C PHE A 16 -8.33 -10.63 3.58
N PHE A 17 -8.73 -9.46 4.07
CA PHE A 17 -8.21 -8.94 5.34
C PHE A 17 -8.61 -9.81 6.55
N GLY A 18 -9.67 -10.63 6.41
CA GLY A 18 -10.07 -11.62 7.41
C GLY A 18 -9.26 -12.93 7.41
N SER A 19 -8.54 -13.28 6.33
CA SER A 19 -7.89 -14.61 6.18
C SER A 19 -6.36 -14.58 6.22
N LEU A 20 -5.72 -13.40 6.12
CA LEU A 20 -4.27 -13.27 5.95
C LEU A 20 -3.40 -13.13 7.20
N THR A 21 -3.96 -13.22 8.41
CA THR A 21 -3.18 -13.00 9.64
C THR A 21 -3.01 -14.25 10.49
N TYR A 22 -2.37 -15.26 9.91
CA TYR A 22 -1.79 -16.37 10.67
C TYR A 22 -0.27 -16.19 10.82
N GLY A 23 0.14 -15.45 11.85
CA GLY A 23 1.57 -15.23 12.11
C GLY A 23 1.93 -14.40 13.34
N ARG A 24 1.58 -14.89 14.54
CA ARG A 24 2.03 -14.46 15.90
C ARG A 24 1.61 -13.04 16.41
N ARG A 25 0.46 -13.05 17.12
CA ARG A 25 0.00 -12.25 18.31
C ARG A 25 0.07 -10.71 18.20
N ASN A 26 -0.97 -9.91 18.43
CA ASN A 26 -2.36 -10.09 18.85
C ASN A 26 -3.17 -8.93 18.22
N CYS A 27 -3.97 -9.20 17.19
CA CYS A 27 -5.09 -8.31 16.80
C CYS A 27 -6.38 -8.95 17.31
N ASN A 28 -7.26 -8.15 17.92
CA ASN A 28 -8.54 -8.64 18.45
C ASN A 28 -9.59 -8.74 17.32
N TYR A 29 -9.55 -9.82 16.55
CA TYR A 29 -10.42 -10.04 15.37
C TYR A 29 -11.93 -10.07 15.66
N SER A 30 -12.32 -10.22 16.93
CA SER A 30 -13.72 -10.11 17.36
C SER A 30 -14.31 -8.74 17.06
N GLU A 31 -13.45 -7.73 16.96
CA GLU A 31 -13.79 -6.32 16.89
C GLU A 31 -14.20 -5.90 15.49
N ILE A 32 -13.30 -6.18 14.55
CA ILE A 32 -13.44 -5.95 13.12
C ILE A 32 -14.67 -6.69 12.56
N LEU A 33 -14.91 -7.93 12.99
CA LEU A 33 -16.07 -8.70 12.54
C LEU A 33 -17.40 -8.18 13.12
N SER A 34 -17.36 -7.44 14.24
CA SER A 34 -18.56 -6.83 14.81
C SER A 34 -18.99 -5.58 14.02
N SER A 35 -18.01 -4.79 13.54
CA SER A 35 -18.20 -3.54 12.78
C SER A 35 -18.91 -3.73 11.44
N TYR A 36 -18.70 -4.88 10.79
CA TYR A 36 -19.20 -5.14 9.43
C TYR A 36 -20.33 -6.19 9.38
N LYS A 37 -20.85 -6.63 10.54
CA LYS A 37 -21.83 -7.72 10.64
C LYS A 37 -23.11 -7.48 9.83
N GLU A 38 -23.67 -6.27 9.89
CA GLU A 38 -24.90 -5.91 9.17
C GLU A 38 -24.68 -5.82 7.65
N LEU A 39 -23.51 -5.32 7.23
CA LEU A 39 -23.12 -5.23 5.81
C LEU A 39 -22.97 -6.62 5.17
N ILE A 40 -22.36 -7.55 5.90
CA ILE A 40 -22.21 -8.95 5.48
C ILE A 40 -23.57 -9.65 5.41
N PHE A 41 -24.48 -9.38 6.35
CA PHE A 41 -25.81 -9.99 6.37
C PHE A 41 -26.72 -9.50 5.23
N ILE A 42 -26.68 -8.19 4.93
CA ILE A 42 -27.41 -7.59 3.81
C ILE A 42 -26.92 -8.16 2.47
N GLU A 43 -25.61 -8.28 2.27
CA GLU A 43 -25.05 -8.81 1.01
C GLU A 43 -25.26 -10.32 0.84
N LEU A 44 -25.36 -11.08 1.94
CA LEU A 44 -25.74 -12.49 1.90
C LEU A 44 -27.22 -12.69 1.53
N GLN A 45 -28.11 -11.78 1.91
CA GLN A 45 -29.52 -11.80 1.50
C GLN A 45 -29.69 -11.42 0.02
N ASN A 46 -28.85 -10.52 -0.50
CA ASN A 46 -28.87 -10.07 -1.90
C ASN A 46 -28.45 -11.15 -2.92
N LEU A 47 -27.79 -12.23 -2.47
CA LEU A 47 -27.37 -13.35 -3.34
C LEU A 47 -28.51 -14.31 -3.75
N ASN A 48 -29.75 -14.08 -3.30
CA ASN A 48 -30.99 -14.80 -3.66
C ASN A 48 -30.81 -16.31 -3.95
N LEU A 49 -30.28 -17.06 -2.98
CA LEU A 49 -30.06 -18.52 -3.05
C LEU A 49 -31.34 -19.35 -2.82
N THR A 50 -32.53 -18.77 -2.97
CA THR A 50 -33.82 -19.40 -2.66
C THR A 50 -34.68 -19.76 -3.89
N GLY A 51 -34.16 -19.61 -5.11
CA GLY A 51 -34.88 -20.04 -6.31
C GLY A 51 -34.88 -21.57 -6.50
N PRO A 52 -36.01 -22.22 -6.81
CA PRO A 52 -36.03 -23.65 -7.14
C PRO A 52 -35.42 -23.85 -8.53
N TYR A 53 -34.27 -24.52 -8.62
CA TYR A 53 -33.69 -24.91 -9.90
C TYR A 53 -34.38 -26.17 -10.42
N SER A 54 -35.09 -26.01 -11.55
CA SER A 54 -35.67 -27.11 -12.30
C SER A 54 -34.57 -27.96 -12.94
N SER A 55 -34.64 -29.26 -12.71
CA SER A 55 -33.78 -30.27 -13.30
C SER A 55 -34.19 -30.54 -14.74
N GLN A 56 -33.82 -29.67 -15.69
CA GLN A 56 -33.69 -30.01 -17.12
C GLN A 56 -33.11 -28.83 -17.90
N GLY A 57 -31.84 -28.93 -18.25
CA GLY A 57 -31.14 -28.00 -19.12
C GLY A 57 -29.63 -28.21 -19.04
N ASN A 58 -29.04 -28.80 -20.07
CA ASN A 58 -27.58 -28.89 -20.25
C ASN A 58 -26.97 -27.48 -20.18
N GLY A 59 -26.32 -27.14 -19.06
CA GLY A 59 -25.63 -25.86 -18.84
C GLY A 59 -24.15 -26.08 -18.58
N CYS A 60 -23.31 -25.41 -19.37
CA CYS A 60 -21.84 -25.44 -19.35
C CYS A 60 -21.21 -25.51 -17.95
N CYS A 61 -20.17 -26.33 -17.82
CA CYS A 61 -19.21 -26.22 -16.72
C CYS A 61 -18.64 -24.78 -16.66
N PRO A 62 -18.45 -24.19 -15.47
CA PRO A 62 -17.78 -22.91 -15.32
C PRO A 62 -16.34 -22.98 -15.86
N SER A 63 -15.82 -21.89 -16.42
CA SER A 63 -14.44 -21.84 -16.92
C SER A 63 -13.42 -22.23 -15.83
N GLY A 64 -12.24 -22.72 -16.21
CA GLY A 64 -11.19 -23.13 -15.26
C GLY A 64 -10.72 -22.02 -14.30
N LYS A 65 -11.02 -20.74 -14.59
CA LYS A 65 -10.83 -19.60 -13.66
C LYS A 65 -11.93 -19.59 -12.57
N VAL A 66 -13.19 -19.82 -12.93
CA VAL A 66 -14.32 -19.87 -11.99
C VAL A 66 -14.24 -21.11 -11.09
N GLN A 67 -13.81 -22.26 -11.61
CA GLN A 67 -13.60 -23.48 -10.81
C GLN A 67 -12.51 -23.30 -9.73
N ARG A 68 -11.42 -22.56 -10.03
CA ARG A 68 -10.35 -22.27 -9.05
C ARG A 68 -10.81 -21.33 -7.93
N ILE A 69 -11.63 -20.33 -8.26
CA ILE A 69 -12.25 -19.43 -7.29
C ILE A 69 -13.21 -20.22 -6.38
N LEU A 70 -14.06 -21.06 -6.95
CA LEU A 70 -14.99 -21.90 -6.19
C LEU A 70 -14.26 -22.90 -5.27
N TRP A 71 -13.15 -23.50 -5.72
CA TRP A 71 -12.33 -24.38 -4.88
C TRP A 71 -11.60 -23.65 -3.75
N SER A 72 -11.15 -22.42 -3.99
CA SER A 72 -10.54 -21.58 -2.94
C SER A 72 -11.58 -21.19 -1.88
N ILE A 73 -12.79 -20.83 -2.31
CA ILE A 73 -13.94 -20.60 -1.42
C ILE A 73 -14.28 -21.87 -0.64
N TYR A 74 -14.30 -23.04 -1.27
CA TYR A 74 -14.53 -24.33 -0.60
C TYR A 74 -13.43 -24.65 0.44
N GLY A 75 -12.16 -24.44 0.11
CA GLY A 75 -11.03 -24.63 1.05
C GLY A 75 -11.17 -23.76 2.29
N MET A 76 -11.49 -22.48 2.12
CA MET A 76 -11.78 -21.56 3.22
C MET A 76 -13.00 -22.01 4.04
N THR A 77 -14.06 -22.47 3.37
CA THR A 77 -15.29 -23.02 4.00
C THR A 77 -14.96 -24.22 4.92
N GLN A 78 -14.01 -25.09 4.54
CA GLN A 78 -13.59 -26.22 5.39
C GLN A 78 -12.74 -25.79 6.59
N LEU A 79 -11.89 -24.76 6.41
CA LEU A 79 -11.11 -24.18 7.51
C LEU A 79 -12.03 -23.53 8.57
N PHE A 80 -13.11 -22.86 8.15
CA PHE A 80 -14.14 -22.34 9.05
C PHE A 80 -14.85 -23.43 9.87
N LYS A 81 -15.10 -24.61 9.30
CA LYS A 81 -15.69 -25.75 10.02
C LYS A 81 -14.77 -26.33 11.10
N LEU A 82 -13.46 -26.19 10.95
CA LEU A 82 -12.46 -26.77 11.87
C LEU A 82 -12.21 -25.88 13.10
N GLN A 83 -12.63 -24.60 13.11
CA GLN A 83 -12.29 -23.63 14.15
C GLN A 83 -13.31 -23.48 15.33
N GLY A 84 -14.44 -24.20 15.33
CA GLY A 84 -15.25 -24.40 16.55
C GLY A 84 -16.30 -23.32 16.92
N LYS A 85 -17.10 -23.62 17.96
CA LYS A 85 -18.51 -23.22 18.18
C LYS A 85 -18.73 -21.84 18.85
N GLY A 86 -19.80 -21.15 18.44
CA GLY A 86 -20.33 -19.91 19.04
C GLY A 86 -21.71 -19.51 18.47
N LYS A 87 -22.34 -18.43 18.99
CA LYS A 87 -23.67 -17.98 18.52
C LYS A 87 -23.64 -17.57 17.04
N TRP A 88 -22.54 -16.96 16.59
CA TRP A 88 -22.27 -16.59 15.19
C TRP A 88 -22.22 -17.79 14.23
N HIS A 89 -21.71 -18.95 14.70
CA HIS A 89 -21.69 -20.20 13.94
C HIS A 89 -23.10 -20.78 13.68
N ARG A 90 -24.11 -20.42 14.48
CA ARG A 90 -25.50 -20.88 14.26
C ARG A 90 -26.16 -20.20 13.07
N ASP A 91 -25.87 -18.92 12.86
CA ASP A 91 -26.53 -18.11 11.84
C ASP A 91 -25.86 -18.25 10.45
N VAL A 92 -24.53 -18.47 10.43
CA VAL A 92 -23.73 -18.56 9.18
C VAL A 92 -23.40 -20.01 8.78
N GLY A 93 -23.57 -20.99 9.69
CA GLY A 93 -23.19 -22.38 9.47
C GLY A 93 -23.98 -23.12 8.38
N GLN A 94 -25.31 -22.90 8.30
CA GLN A 94 -26.14 -23.52 7.27
C GLN A 94 -25.84 -23.02 5.84
N PRO A 95 -25.72 -21.70 5.61
CA PRO A 95 -25.32 -21.16 4.30
C PRO A 95 -23.96 -21.68 3.82
N VAL A 96 -22.97 -21.69 4.70
CA VAL A 96 -21.61 -22.21 4.47
C VAL A 96 -21.64 -23.70 4.11
N GLU A 97 -22.51 -24.48 4.75
CA GLU A 97 -22.70 -25.90 4.43
C GLU A 97 -23.36 -26.17 3.09
N ARG A 98 -24.38 -25.38 2.72
CA ARG A 98 -25.03 -25.51 1.41
C ARG A 98 -24.08 -25.13 0.28
N MET A 99 -23.31 -24.06 0.47
CA MET A 99 -22.27 -23.61 -0.45
C MET A 99 -21.22 -24.70 -0.68
N GLY A 100 -20.72 -25.31 0.40
CA GLY A 100 -19.73 -26.38 0.31
C GLY A 100 -20.24 -27.61 -0.44
N ARG A 101 -21.53 -27.94 -0.32
CA ARG A 101 -22.17 -29.04 -1.05
C ARG A 101 -22.30 -28.74 -2.54
N LEU A 102 -22.77 -27.53 -2.88
CA LEU A 102 -22.93 -27.05 -4.25
C LEU A 102 -21.60 -27.04 -5.03
N ILE A 103 -20.50 -26.64 -4.38
CA ILE A 103 -19.18 -26.62 -5.03
C ILE A 103 -18.67 -28.04 -5.28
N LYS A 104 -18.85 -28.94 -4.31
CA LYS A 104 -18.42 -30.34 -4.41
C LYS A 104 -19.22 -31.14 -5.45
N GLU A 105 -20.51 -30.84 -5.59
CA GLU A 105 -21.38 -31.48 -6.58
C GLU A 105 -21.09 -31.01 -8.02
N ASN A 106 -20.66 -29.75 -8.19
CA ASN A 106 -20.50 -29.12 -9.52
C ASN A 106 -19.05 -28.98 -10.03
N CYS A 107 -18.03 -29.24 -9.21
CA CYS A 107 -16.62 -29.11 -9.61
C CYS A 107 -15.85 -30.43 -9.45
N ARG A 108 -15.62 -31.19 -10.54
CA ARG A 108 -14.73 -32.37 -10.53
C ARG A 108 -13.43 -32.11 -11.29
N HIS A 109 -12.32 -32.52 -10.66
CA HIS A 109 -10.92 -32.64 -11.13
C HIS A 109 -10.07 -31.36 -11.31
N ALA A 110 -9.03 -31.25 -10.46
CA ALA A 110 -7.67 -30.89 -10.86
C ALA A 110 -6.67 -31.39 -9.78
N ASP A 111 -5.86 -32.39 -10.14
CA ASP A 111 -4.79 -32.97 -9.33
C ASP A 111 -3.63 -32.00 -9.08
N LEU A 112 -3.18 -31.85 -7.83
CA LEU A 112 -1.82 -31.37 -7.52
C LEU A 112 -1.23 -32.13 -6.32
N LYS A 113 -0.14 -32.85 -6.60
CA LYS A 113 0.66 -33.66 -5.67
C LYS A 113 1.45 -32.80 -4.67
N ASN A 114 1.51 -33.28 -3.43
CA ASN A 114 2.39 -32.84 -2.35
C ASN A 114 3.88 -32.89 -2.74
N SER A 115 4.65 -31.86 -2.38
CA SER A 115 6.11 -31.98 -2.23
C SER A 115 6.64 -31.16 -1.05
N SER A 116 7.42 -31.83 -0.19
CA SER A 116 8.03 -31.31 1.04
C SER A 116 9.36 -30.61 0.77
N CYS A 117 9.69 -29.57 1.52
CA CYS A 117 10.96 -28.84 1.42
C CYS A 117 11.93 -29.16 2.57
N LYS A 118 13.23 -29.38 2.28
CA LYS A 118 14.35 -29.43 3.24
C LYS A 118 15.50 -28.49 2.83
N THR A 119 15.84 -27.60 3.77
CA THR A 119 17.15 -27.02 4.21
C THR A 119 18.24 -26.49 3.25
N GLY A 120 18.73 -25.25 3.53
CA GLY A 120 20.14 -25.00 3.90
C GLY A 120 21.02 -23.99 3.10
N LYS A 121 21.34 -22.81 3.72
CA LYS A 121 22.65 -22.08 3.90
C LYS A 121 23.71 -22.06 2.74
N VAL A 122 24.50 -21.03 2.36
CA VAL A 122 25.16 -19.81 2.93
C VAL A 122 25.79 -19.00 1.75
N LEU A 123 26.02 -17.68 1.86
CA LEU A 123 27.33 -17.01 1.54
C LEU A 123 27.33 -15.48 1.74
N LYS A 124 28.43 -15.01 2.34
CA LYS A 124 28.79 -13.67 2.85
C LYS A 124 29.32 -12.72 1.77
N GLY A 125 29.18 -11.41 2.02
CA GLY A 125 30.30 -10.46 1.91
C GLY A 125 30.03 -9.10 1.27
N ARG A 126 29.86 -8.04 2.07
CA ARG A 126 30.41 -6.69 1.80
C ARG A 126 30.57 -5.81 3.05
N MET A 127 31.34 -6.35 3.99
CA MET A 127 31.77 -5.79 5.27
C MET A 127 32.60 -4.50 5.18
N LYS A 128 32.00 -3.31 5.20
CA LYS A 128 32.67 -2.13 5.82
C LYS A 128 31.74 -0.95 6.17
N LYS A 129 30.67 -0.69 5.41
CA LYS A 129 29.63 0.29 5.80
C LYS A 129 28.49 -0.38 6.57
N GLU A 130 28.13 -1.60 6.15
CA GLU A 130 27.26 -2.51 6.90
C GLU A 130 27.80 -2.74 8.31
N LYS A 131 29.10 -3.04 8.48
CA LYS A 131 29.72 -3.32 9.80
C LYS A 131 29.52 -2.24 10.86
N MET A 132 29.46 -0.97 10.47
CA MET A 132 29.26 0.13 11.41
C MET A 132 27.79 0.17 11.87
N ILE A 133 26.87 -0.11 10.95
CA ILE A 133 25.44 -0.29 11.25
C ILE A 133 25.18 -1.70 11.83
N GLU A 134 26.08 -2.68 11.68
CA GLU A 134 26.00 -4.09 12.16
C GLU A 134 26.40 -4.19 13.61
N ALA A 135 27.47 -3.49 13.97
CA ALA A 135 27.80 -3.21 15.36
C ALA A 135 26.67 -2.48 16.08
N LEU A 136 25.94 -1.58 15.39
CA LEU A 136 24.78 -0.91 16.00
C LEU A 136 23.55 -1.82 16.10
N THR A 137 23.26 -2.70 15.15
CA THR A 137 22.01 -3.47 15.16
C THR A 137 22.07 -4.90 15.70
N GLU A 138 23.25 -5.55 15.71
CA GLU A 138 23.37 -6.90 16.29
C GLU A 138 23.12 -6.89 17.81
N ASP A 139 23.33 -5.75 18.48
CA ASP A 139 23.07 -5.54 19.90
C ASP A 139 21.64 -5.05 20.23
N MET A 140 20.84 -4.65 19.24
CA MET A 140 19.58 -3.92 19.48
C MET A 140 18.31 -4.76 19.24
N ALA A 141 18.45 -6.05 18.93
CA ALA A 141 17.33 -6.96 18.71
C ALA A 141 16.89 -7.65 20.01
N GLY A 142 16.21 -6.90 20.90
CA GLY A 142 15.45 -7.44 22.02
C GLY A 142 16.03 -7.15 23.41
N VAL A 143 15.34 -6.25 24.12
CA VAL A 143 15.29 -6.06 25.59
C VAL A 143 16.60 -5.77 26.36
N ASP A 144 17.79 -5.95 25.82
CA ASP A 144 19.04 -5.64 26.53
C ASP A 144 19.90 -4.65 25.71
N MET A 145 19.43 -3.40 25.59
CA MET A 145 20.29 -2.31 25.12
C MET A 145 21.29 -1.98 26.21
N ASP A 146 22.58 -1.92 25.86
CA ASP A 146 23.64 -1.52 26.78
C ASP A 146 23.26 -0.20 27.50
N PRO A 147 23.32 -0.14 28.85
CA PRO A 147 22.90 1.04 29.60
C PRO A 147 23.68 2.31 29.27
N ASP A 148 24.95 2.20 28.86
CA ASP A 148 25.77 3.36 28.49
C ASP A 148 25.35 3.89 27.12
N LEU A 149 25.11 2.99 26.16
CA LEU A 149 24.51 3.31 24.88
C LEU A 149 23.12 3.96 25.06
N ALA A 150 22.26 3.40 25.90
CA ALA A 150 20.93 3.96 26.16
C ALA A 150 21.00 5.39 26.71
N ARG A 151 21.92 5.65 27.65
CA ARG A 151 22.16 7.01 28.15
C ARG A 151 22.66 7.96 27.06
N GLY A 152 23.60 7.51 26.23
CA GLY A 152 24.08 8.31 25.08
C GLY A 152 22.96 8.62 24.08
N LEU A 153 22.14 7.64 23.73
CA LEU A 153 21.01 7.82 22.82
C LEU A 153 19.92 8.71 23.42
N PHE A 154 19.72 8.68 24.74
CA PHE A 154 18.79 9.58 25.41
C PHE A 154 19.25 11.04 25.36
N GLU A 155 20.56 11.27 25.48
CA GLU A 155 21.15 12.61 25.44
C GLU A 155 21.26 13.17 24.02
N GLU A 156 21.60 12.34 23.04
CA GLU A 156 21.83 12.77 21.65
C GLU A 156 20.58 12.68 20.76
N GLY A 157 19.69 11.74 21.04
CA GLY A 157 18.48 11.51 20.25
C GLY A 157 17.44 12.61 20.45
N ALA A 158 16.59 12.77 19.45
CA ALA A 158 15.39 13.58 19.57
C ALA A 158 14.34 12.89 20.45
N THR A 159 13.43 13.68 21.01
CA THR A 159 12.29 13.21 21.80
C THR A 159 10.99 13.85 21.31
N LEU A 160 9.99 13.03 21.01
CA LEU A 160 8.62 13.47 20.80
C LEU A 160 7.87 13.31 22.12
N VAL A 161 7.36 14.41 22.69
CA VAL A 161 6.48 14.39 23.85
C VAL A 161 5.05 14.56 23.37
N LEU A 162 4.24 13.52 23.54
CA LEU A 162 2.88 13.42 23.03
C LEU A 162 1.91 13.38 24.21
N LEU A 163 1.21 14.49 24.45
CA LEU A 163 0.37 14.69 25.63
C LEU A 163 -1.11 14.50 25.29
N GLY A 164 -1.85 13.84 26.17
CA GLY A 164 -3.30 13.69 26.04
C GLY A 164 -3.78 12.64 25.03
N VAL A 165 -2.86 11.86 24.45
CA VAL A 165 -3.21 10.78 23.52
C VAL A 165 -4.11 9.75 24.21
N PRO A 166 -5.28 9.40 23.64
CA PRO A 166 -6.19 8.44 24.25
C PRO A 166 -5.53 7.05 24.45
N GLU A 167 -5.81 6.41 25.58
CA GLU A 167 -5.40 5.02 25.83
C GLU A 167 -6.10 4.09 24.84
N GLY A 168 -5.33 3.20 24.20
CA GLY A 168 -5.81 2.29 23.17
C GLY A 168 -5.59 2.79 21.74
N THR A 169 -5.28 4.08 21.54
CA THR A 169 -4.86 4.61 20.23
C THR A 169 -3.68 3.80 19.70
N GLU A 170 -3.77 3.36 18.44
CA GLU A 170 -2.59 2.82 17.75
C GLU A 170 -1.67 4.00 17.44
N LEU A 171 -0.43 3.96 17.89
CA LEU A 171 0.60 4.94 17.56
C LEU A 171 1.78 4.19 16.98
N GLY A 172 2.35 4.67 15.89
CA GLY A 172 3.55 4.13 15.31
C GLY A 172 4.55 5.19 14.90
N MET A 173 5.80 4.77 14.90
CA MET A 173 6.91 5.55 14.39
C MET A 173 7.69 4.67 13.43
N ASP A 174 7.80 5.16 12.21
CA ASP A 174 8.34 4.44 11.07
C ASP A 174 7.63 3.09 10.92
N TYR A 175 8.37 1.99 11.03
CA TYR A 175 7.88 0.65 10.72
C TYR A 175 7.16 -0.05 11.89
N LYS A 176 7.18 0.52 13.10
CA LYS A 176 6.62 -0.13 14.29
C LYS A 176 5.46 0.67 14.85
N SER A 177 4.38 -0.04 15.23
CA SER A 177 3.26 0.52 15.97
C SER A 177 3.04 -0.21 17.30
N TRP A 178 2.39 0.48 18.21
CA TRP A 178 2.03 0.04 19.55
C TRP A 178 0.63 0.56 19.90
N GLN A 179 0.00 -0.06 20.89
CA GLN A 179 -1.16 0.54 21.55
C GLN A 179 -0.70 1.45 22.67
N VAL A 180 -1.21 2.68 22.68
CA VAL A 180 -0.91 3.69 23.71
C VAL A 180 -1.47 3.23 25.05
N GLY A 181 -0.60 3.14 26.07
CA GLY A 181 -0.99 2.84 27.44
C GLY A 181 -1.28 4.10 28.29
N PRO A 182 -1.83 3.96 29.50
CA PRO A 182 -2.31 5.08 30.31
C PRO A 182 -1.21 6.07 30.74
N ARG A 183 0.02 5.55 30.87
CA ARG A 183 1.22 6.30 31.28
C ARG A 183 2.05 6.80 30.10
N PHE A 184 1.72 6.43 28.87
CA PHE A 184 2.52 6.83 27.71
C PHE A 184 2.45 8.34 27.50
N ARG A 185 3.60 8.97 27.25
CA ARG A 185 3.73 10.41 27.01
C ARG A 185 4.66 10.74 25.83
N GLY A 186 5.04 9.76 25.02
CA GLY A 186 5.88 10.01 23.84
C GLY A 186 7.00 9.00 23.60
N ILE A 187 7.90 9.37 22.69
CA ILE A 187 8.98 8.52 22.17
C ILE A 187 10.32 9.23 22.35
N LYS A 188 11.31 8.55 22.92
CA LYS A 188 12.67 9.04 23.18
C LYS A 188 13.71 8.33 22.32
N MET A 189 14.95 8.85 22.35
CA MET A 189 16.10 8.25 21.69
C MET A 189 15.92 8.16 20.17
N ILE A 190 15.21 9.11 19.56
CA ILE A 190 14.93 9.06 18.13
C ILE A 190 16.18 9.54 17.38
N PRO A 191 16.71 8.77 16.41
CA PRO A 191 17.82 9.24 15.59
C PRO A 191 17.50 10.57 14.89
N PRO A 192 18.49 11.42 14.61
CA PRO A 192 18.25 12.59 13.78
C PRO A 192 17.96 12.16 12.33
N GLY A 193 17.07 12.91 11.66
CA GLY A 193 16.69 12.69 10.27
C GLY A 193 15.19 12.61 10.05
N LEU A 194 14.82 12.01 8.92
CA LEU A 194 13.43 11.84 8.51
C LEU A 194 12.79 10.66 9.24
N HIS A 195 11.58 10.85 9.73
CA HIS A 195 10.73 9.84 10.36
C HIS A 195 9.28 10.00 9.92
N PHE A 196 8.48 8.94 10.04
CA PHE A 196 7.04 8.96 9.79
C PHE A 196 6.29 8.59 11.06
N LEU A 197 5.65 9.58 11.67
CA LEU A 197 4.74 9.36 12.80
C LEU A 197 3.36 9.03 12.24
N HIS A 198 2.73 7.97 12.74
CA HIS A 198 1.37 7.59 12.34
C HIS A 198 0.55 7.14 13.54
N TYR A 199 -0.77 7.28 13.45
CA TYR A 199 -1.70 6.86 14.49
C TYR A 199 -3.09 6.58 13.95
N SER A 200 -3.82 5.73 14.67
CA SER A 200 -5.23 5.44 14.43
C SER A 200 -5.97 5.63 15.76
N SER A 201 -6.80 6.68 15.85
CA SER A 201 -7.55 7.02 17.07
C SER A 201 -8.45 5.86 17.50
N VAL A 202 -8.58 5.60 18.80
CA VAL A 202 -9.51 4.59 19.32
C VAL A 202 -10.90 5.18 19.51
N ASN A 203 -11.95 4.44 19.10
CA ASN A 203 -13.32 4.84 19.36
C ASN A 203 -13.67 4.64 20.86
N GLY A 204 -13.96 5.74 21.56
CA GLY A 204 -14.23 5.75 23.00
C GLY A 204 -15.49 5.00 23.45
N GLN A 205 -16.38 4.57 22.54
CA GLN A 205 -17.62 3.86 22.90
C GLN A 205 -17.51 2.34 22.86
N SER A 206 -16.67 1.79 21.99
CA SER A 206 -16.51 0.35 21.81
C SER A 206 -15.13 -0.15 22.24
N GLY A 207 -14.10 0.70 22.28
CA GLY A 207 -12.70 0.32 22.60
C GLY A 207 -12.06 -0.66 21.60
N ILE A 208 -12.80 -0.92 20.52
CA ILE A 208 -12.68 -2.08 19.64
C ILE A 208 -12.37 -1.61 18.21
N GLU A 209 -12.92 -0.46 17.83
CA GLU A 209 -12.79 0.07 16.47
C GLU A 209 -11.75 1.20 16.44
N MET A 210 -10.80 1.09 15.52
CA MET A 210 -9.80 2.13 15.25
C MET A 210 -10.30 3.03 14.12
N GLY A 211 -10.12 4.33 14.29
CA GLY A 211 -10.33 5.34 13.27
C GLY A 211 -9.36 5.20 12.10
N PRO A 212 -9.51 6.05 11.07
CA PRO A 212 -8.58 6.07 9.95
C PRO A 212 -7.15 6.34 10.41
N ARG A 213 -6.20 5.74 9.69
CA ARG A 213 -4.79 6.03 9.93
C ARG A 213 -4.47 7.43 9.45
N MET A 214 -3.90 8.20 10.36
CA MET A 214 -3.29 9.50 10.13
C MET A 214 -1.77 9.34 10.18
N GLY A 215 -1.05 10.18 9.46
CA GLY A 215 0.40 10.22 9.54
C GLY A 215 0.99 11.54 9.09
N LEU A 216 2.25 11.72 9.44
CA LEU A 216 3.03 12.88 9.05
C LEU A 216 4.53 12.55 9.04
N PHE A 217 5.23 13.11 8.08
CA PHE A 217 6.67 13.12 8.01
C PHE A 217 7.24 14.20 8.92
N LEU A 218 8.21 13.81 9.72
CA LEU A 218 8.93 14.63 10.67
C LEU A 218 10.42 14.63 10.28
N PHE A 219 11.03 15.79 10.21
CA PHE A 219 12.49 15.89 10.26
C PHE A 219 12.88 16.30 11.68
N LEU A 220 13.82 15.56 12.28
CA LEU A 220 14.24 15.75 13.66
C LEU A 220 15.74 16.01 13.73
N GLN A 221 16.13 17.04 14.47
CA GLN A 221 17.52 17.40 14.72
C GLN A 221 18.07 16.66 15.95
N PRO A 222 19.40 16.55 16.08
CA PRO A 222 20.01 16.02 17.30
C PRO A 222 19.53 16.78 18.54
N ARG A 223 19.13 16.06 19.59
CA ARG A 223 18.66 16.61 20.88
C ARG A 223 17.42 17.52 20.79
N GLU A 224 16.66 17.43 19.69
CA GLU A 224 15.41 18.16 19.53
C GLU A 224 14.32 17.60 20.45
N VAL A 225 13.51 18.47 21.04
CA VAL A 225 12.29 18.08 21.77
C VAL A 225 11.10 18.67 21.03
N ARG A 226 10.25 17.81 20.47
CA ARG A 226 9.02 18.19 19.78
C ARG A 226 7.84 17.90 20.70
N LEU A 227 6.97 18.88 20.91
CA LEU A 227 5.79 18.78 21.75
C LEU A 227 4.52 18.71 20.90
N ALA A 228 3.66 17.73 21.19
CA ALA A 228 2.33 17.67 20.62
C ALA A 228 1.27 17.41 21.69
N HIS A 229 0.12 18.05 21.53
CA HIS A 229 -1.07 17.82 22.35
C HIS A 229 -2.16 17.19 21.48
N TRP A 230 -2.82 16.15 21.99
CA TRP A 230 -3.96 15.56 21.31
C TRP A 230 -5.16 16.52 21.34
N ASP A 231 -5.64 16.91 20.17
CA ASP A 231 -6.92 17.60 20.02
C ASP A 231 -8.03 16.54 19.96
N LYS A 232 -8.87 16.52 20.99
CA LYS A 232 -10.00 15.58 21.09
C LYS A 232 -11.09 15.84 20.05
N LYS A 233 -11.22 17.06 19.55
CA LYS A 233 -12.27 17.43 18.61
C LYS A 233 -11.88 17.04 17.19
N GLU A 234 -10.63 17.30 16.82
CA GLU A 234 -10.10 16.99 15.49
C GLU A 234 -9.51 15.57 15.41
N GLU A 235 -9.39 14.88 16.56
CA GLU A 235 -8.75 13.56 16.70
C GLU A 235 -7.33 13.53 16.10
N ASP A 236 -6.57 14.61 16.35
CA ASP A 236 -5.29 14.89 15.71
C ASP A 236 -4.23 15.36 16.71
N MET A 237 -2.95 15.28 16.33
CA MET A 237 -1.83 15.78 17.13
C MET A 237 -1.54 17.25 16.80
N ASP A 238 -1.81 18.18 17.71
CA ASP A 238 -1.44 19.58 17.56
C ASP A 238 0.02 19.84 18.01
N PHE A 239 0.86 20.25 17.07
CA PHE A 239 2.28 20.58 17.29
C PHE A 239 2.54 22.06 17.59
N SER A 240 1.50 22.89 17.77
CA SER A 240 1.64 24.33 18.07
C SER A 240 2.55 24.61 19.26
N ALA A 241 2.50 23.77 20.31
CA ALA A 241 3.36 23.85 21.48
C ALA A 241 4.86 23.70 21.17
N SER A 242 5.22 23.03 20.07
CA SER A 242 6.61 22.94 19.61
C SER A 242 7.18 24.26 19.10
N GLN A 243 6.32 25.22 18.73
CA GLN A 243 6.74 26.54 18.27
C GLN A 243 6.99 27.51 19.44
N ASN A 244 6.67 27.11 20.66
CA ASN A 244 6.90 27.90 21.87
C ASN A 244 8.23 27.50 22.54
N GLU A 245 9.27 28.28 22.29
CA GLU A 245 10.63 28.01 22.81
C GLU A 245 10.70 27.91 24.34
N GLU A 246 9.92 28.72 25.07
CA GLU A 246 9.91 28.69 26.54
C GLU A 246 9.33 27.37 27.08
N GLU A 247 8.25 26.90 26.45
CA GLU A 247 7.62 25.64 26.80
C GLU A 247 8.51 24.44 26.46
N VAL A 248 9.09 24.43 25.26
CA VAL A 248 10.07 23.41 24.84
C VAL A 248 11.26 23.40 25.79
N SER A 249 11.80 24.56 26.17
CA SER A 249 12.93 24.68 27.10
C SER A 249 12.58 24.13 28.49
N ARG A 250 11.39 24.44 29.01
CA ARG A 250 10.89 23.91 30.28
C ARG A 250 10.76 22.39 30.25
N VAL A 251 10.17 21.82 29.21
CA VAL A 251 10.02 20.36 29.06
C VAL A 251 11.38 19.69 28.91
N LYS A 252 12.28 20.28 28.13
CA LYS A 252 13.66 19.79 27.96
C LYS A 252 14.44 19.77 29.27
N ALA A 253 14.27 20.77 30.13
CA ALA A 253 14.89 20.79 31.47
C ALA A 253 14.37 19.66 32.37
N GLY A 254 13.08 19.31 32.25
CA GLY A 254 12.43 18.22 32.99
C GLY A 254 12.44 16.85 32.30
N LEU A 255 13.19 16.67 31.20
CA LEU A 255 13.10 15.49 30.35
C LEU A 255 13.44 14.18 31.09
N ARG A 256 14.36 14.25 32.07
CA ARG A 256 14.73 13.10 32.91
C ARG A 256 13.57 12.60 33.77
N ASP A 257 12.70 13.49 34.23
CA ASP A 257 11.51 13.11 35.01
C ASP A 257 10.45 12.48 34.12
N LEU A 258 10.45 12.82 32.82
CA LEU A 258 9.56 12.22 31.81
C LEU A 258 10.05 10.85 31.31
N ASP A 259 11.33 10.51 31.51
CA ASP A 259 11.95 9.28 30.97
C ASP A 259 11.16 7.98 31.23
N PRO A 260 10.55 7.76 32.42
CA PRO A 260 9.75 6.55 32.69
C PRO A 260 8.43 6.47 31.91
N PHE A 261 8.02 7.55 31.25
CA PHE A 261 6.77 7.67 30.49
C PHE A 261 7.00 7.69 28.98
N LEU A 262 8.27 7.65 28.54
CA LEU A 262 8.68 7.71 27.14
C LEU A 262 9.14 6.33 26.66
N GLY A 263 8.58 5.88 25.53
CA GLY A 263 8.99 4.64 24.87
C GLY A 263 10.29 4.85 24.07
N PRO A 264 11.26 3.91 24.12
CA PRO A 264 12.44 4.01 23.27
C PRO A 264 12.10 3.79 21.79
N TYR A 265 12.76 4.53 20.91
CA TYR A 265 12.67 4.32 19.47
C TYR A 265 13.09 2.88 19.07
N PRO A 266 12.41 2.24 18.10
CA PRO A 266 12.63 0.84 17.73
C PRO A 266 13.81 0.65 16.77
N TYR A 267 15.02 0.69 17.32
CA TYR A 267 16.26 0.55 16.57
C TYR A 267 16.41 -0.77 15.80
N GLU A 268 15.68 -1.82 16.18
CA GLU A 268 15.62 -3.08 15.42
C GLU A 268 15.07 -2.89 13.99
N THR A 269 14.27 -1.85 13.77
CA THR A 269 13.71 -1.50 12.45
C THR A 269 14.42 -0.34 11.76
N LEU A 270 15.39 0.32 12.41
CA LEU A 270 16.07 1.51 11.87
C LEU A 270 16.72 1.25 10.50
N ARG A 271 17.40 0.11 10.35
CA ARG A 271 18.01 -0.29 9.07
C ARG A 271 17.02 -0.34 7.93
N LYS A 272 15.84 -0.90 8.21
CA LYS A 272 14.78 -1.03 7.21
C LYS A 272 14.28 0.36 6.84
N TRP A 273 13.96 1.18 7.84
CA TRP A 273 13.53 2.55 7.65
C TRP A 273 14.50 3.33 6.75
N VAL A 274 15.78 3.37 7.11
CA VAL A 274 16.84 4.06 6.33
C VAL A 274 16.92 3.52 4.90
N SER A 275 16.76 2.21 4.69
CA SER A 275 16.80 1.63 3.34
C SER A 275 15.58 1.96 2.48
N LEU A 276 14.45 2.31 3.10
CA LEU A 276 13.22 2.70 2.41
C LEU A 276 13.13 4.22 2.18
N THR A 277 13.98 5.01 2.83
CA THR A 277 13.96 6.48 2.78
C THR A 277 15.30 7.10 2.38
N ASP A 278 16.27 6.32 1.89
CA ASP A 278 17.63 6.81 1.56
C ASP A 278 17.68 7.89 0.48
N ARG A 279 16.63 8.02 -0.34
CA ARG A 279 16.46 9.05 -1.38
C ARG A 279 15.46 10.13 -1.02
N LEU A 280 14.77 9.98 0.10
CA LEU A 280 13.75 10.93 0.54
C LEU A 280 14.38 12.01 1.43
N THR A 281 14.68 13.16 0.82
CA THR A 281 15.20 14.33 1.54
C THR A 281 14.09 15.09 2.26
N GLU A 282 14.46 15.95 3.21
CA GLU A 282 13.52 16.85 3.90
C GLU A 282 12.76 17.74 2.91
N GLU A 283 13.46 18.28 1.91
CA GLU A 283 12.86 19.10 0.85
C GLU A 283 11.81 18.31 0.05
N VAL A 284 12.17 17.11 -0.42
CA VAL A 284 11.26 16.27 -1.20
C VAL A 284 10.04 15.88 -0.37
N ALA A 285 10.25 15.37 0.86
CA ALA A 285 9.15 14.99 1.75
C ALA A 285 8.23 16.18 2.06
N SER A 286 8.80 17.35 2.38
CA SER A 286 8.05 18.57 2.66
C SER A 286 7.30 19.10 1.45
N SER A 287 7.82 18.91 0.23
CA SER A 287 7.15 19.32 -1.00
C SER A 287 5.98 18.42 -1.40
N LEU A 288 6.02 17.14 -1.01
CA LEU A 288 5.03 16.11 -1.38
C LEU A 288 3.93 15.94 -0.33
N GLN A 289 4.26 16.12 0.95
CA GLN A 289 3.28 16.08 2.04
C GLN A 289 2.20 17.15 1.85
N PRO A 290 0.94 16.95 2.29
CA PRO A 290 -0.09 17.97 2.18
C PRO A 290 0.27 19.24 2.95
N LEU A 291 -0.34 20.38 2.60
CA LEU A 291 -0.10 21.65 3.29
C LEU A 291 -0.58 21.62 4.74
N SER A 292 -1.59 20.81 5.05
CA SER A 292 -2.03 20.51 6.42
C SER A 292 -0.95 19.78 7.23
N GLY A 293 0.05 19.20 6.57
CA GLY A 293 1.04 18.33 7.19
C GLY A 293 0.47 16.98 7.63
N ARG A 294 -0.72 16.60 7.18
CA ARG A 294 -1.38 15.33 7.54
C ARG A 294 -1.67 14.50 6.31
N ILE A 295 -1.30 13.23 6.39
CA ILE A 295 -1.57 12.19 5.40
C ILE A 295 -2.61 11.26 6.02
N CYS A 296 -3.79 11.18 5.43
CA CYS A 296 -4.87 10.30 5.87
C CYS A 296 -4.95 9.06 4.97
N ALA A 297 -5.45 7.95 5.51
CA ALA A 297 -5.74 6.74 4.74
C ALA A 297 -6.85 6.96 3.70
N PHE A 298 -7.69 8.00 3.87
CA PHE A 298 -8.71 8.40 2.90
C PHE A 298 -8.64 9.88 2.58
N ASP A 299 -9.20 10.25 1.43
CA ASP A 299 -9.27 11.64 0.97
C ASP A 299 -10.29 12.44 1.78
N ASP A 300 -9.88 13.57 2.35
CA ASP A 300 -10.81 14.55 2.91
C ASP A 300 -11.51 15.26 1.75
N VAL A 301 -12.76 14.86 1.49
CA VAL A 301 -13.55 15.36 0.38
C VAL A 301 -14.69 16.25 0.85
N MET A 302 -14.92 17.32 0.11
CA MET A 302 -16.01 18.26 0.31
C MET A 302 -16.84 18.37 -0.98
N PRO A 303 -18.16 18.61 -0.88
CA PRO A 303 -18.98 18.79 -2.07
C PRO A 303 -18.56 20.08 -2.80
N GLU A 304 -18.50 20.02 -4.14
CA GLU A 304 -18.22 21.19 -4.98
C GLU A 304 -19.28 22.28 -4.79
N LEU A 305 -20.54 21.87 -4.67
CA LEU A 305 -21.70 22.70 -4.36
C LEU A 305 -22.35 22.18 -3.09
N GLN A 306 -22.53 23.06 -2.09
CA GLN A 306 -23.22 22.72 -0.85
C GLN A 306 -24.74 22.78 -1.08
N LEU A 307 -25.31 21.64 -1.43
CA LEU A 307 -26.75 21.49 -1.71
C LEU A 307 -27.39 20.69 -0.59
N THR A 308 -27.71 21.36 0.53
CA THR A 308 -28.25 20.71 1.73
C THR A 308 -29.73 20.36 1.57
N TYR A 309 -30.47 21.15 0.81
CA TYR A 309 -31.90 21.00 0.61
C TYR A 309 -32.24 20.73 -0.87
N THR A 310 -33.36 20.05 -1.10
CA THR A 310 -33.85 19.76 -2.47
C THR A 310 -34.06 21.04 -3.28
N LYS A 311 -34.51 22.13 -2.66
CA LYS A 311 -34.68 23.44 -3.29
C LYS A 311 -33.37 24.02 -3.85
N ASP A 312 -32.24 23.78 -3.17
CA ASP A 312 -30.93 24.28 -3.61
C ASP A 312 -30.57 23.64 -4.96
N ARG A 313 -30.94 22.37 -5.17
CA ARG A 313 -30.72 21.67 -6.44
C ARG A 313 -31.56 22.25 -7.57
N GLU A 314 -32.82 22.64 -7.29
CA GLU A 314 -33.70 23.27 -8.28
C GLU A 314 -33.16 24.63 -8.73
N GLU A 315 -32.67 25.45 -7.79
CA GLU A 315 -32.02 26.74 -8.09
C GLU A 315 -30.79 26.58 -9.00
N HIS A 316 -30.10 25.44 -8.88
CA HIS A 316 -28.95 25.08 -9.71
C HIS A 316 -29.31 24.30 -10.99
N ASN A 317 -30.59 24.16 -11.34
CA ASN A 317 -31.08 23.35 -12.47
C ASN A 317 -30.62 21.89 -12.44
N LEU A 318 -30.43 21.33 -11.24
CA LEU A 318 -30.02 19.94 -11.03
C LEU A 318 -31.23 19.04 -10.74
N PRO A 319 -31.17 17.75 -11.12
CA PRO A 319 -32.26 16.83 -10.83
C PRO A 319 -32.47 16.67 -9.31
N ARG A 320 -33.74 16.64 -8.89
CA ARG A 320 -34.12 16.43 -7.49
C ARG A 320 -33.76 15.02 -7.03
N ASN A 321 -33.50 14.88 -5.74
CA ASN A 321 -33.13 13.59 -5.13
C ASN A 321 -34.32 12.82 -4.54
N ASP A 322 -35.53 13.39 -4.58
CA ASP A 322 -36.74 12.84 -3.96
C ASP A 322 -37.64 12.05 -4.94
N THR A 323 -37.20 11.88 -6.17
CA THR A 323 -37.84 11.01 -7.17
C THR A 323 -37.01 9.76 -7.40
N GLU A 324 -37.63 8.65 -7.77
CA GLU A 324 -36.90 7.44 -8.17
C GLU A 324 -36.10 7.70 -9.46
N CYS A 325 -34.88 7.16 -9.54
CA CYS A 325 -34.05 7.28 -10.74
C CYS A 325 -34.59 6.34 -11.83
N GLN A 326 -34.80 6.86 -13.03
CA GLN A 326 -35.27 6.08 -14.18
C GLN A 326 -34.12 5.33 -14.86
N SER A 327 -32.88 5.74 -14.61
CA SER A 327 -31.67 5.10 -15.13
C SER A 327 -30.47 5.22 -14.18
N MET A 328 -29.47 4.36 -14.39
CA MET A 328 -28.19 4.45 -13.68
C MET A 328 -27.45 5.76 -13.97
N GLN A 329 -27.50 6.24 -15.22
CA GLN A 329 -26.85 7.49 -15.61
C GLN A 329 -27.44 8.69 -14.85
N GLU A 330 -28.76 8.77 -14.77
CA GLU A 330 -29.46 9.78 -13.98
C GLU A 330 -29.10 9.70 -12.50
N GLY A 331 -29.01 8.48 -11.95
CA GLY A 331 -28.56 8.26 -10.57
C GLY A 331 -27.15 8.81 -10.33
N LEU A 332 -26.21 8.57 -11.25
CA LEU A 332 -24.84 9.09 -11.17
C LEU A 332 -24.79 10.62 -11.30
N GLU A 333 -25.60 11.21 -12.19
CA GLU A 333 -25.70 12.66 -12.35
C GLU A 333 -26.30 13.36 -11.11
N ARG A 334 -27.11 12.65 -10.32
CA ARG A 334 -27.68 13.16 -9.07
C ARG A 334 -26.69 13.16 -7.90
N LEU A 335 -25.66 12.30 -7.91
CA LEU A 335 -24.69 12.23 -6.84
C LEU A 335 -23.94 13.56 -6.67
N PRO A 336 -23.66 14.00 -5.43
CA PRO A 336 -22.83 15.16 -5.20
C PRO A 336 -21.46 14.98 -5.86
N ARG A 337 -21.02 15.99 -6.61
CA ARG A 337 -19.63 16.06 -7.07
C ARG A 337 -18.77 16.42 -5.88
N MET A 338 -17.85 15.53 -5.54
CA MET A 338 -16.94 15.70 -4.42
C MET A 338 -15.58 16.12 -4.96
N LYS A 339 -14.95 17.09 -4.31
CA LYS A 339 -13.57 17.50 -4.56
C LYS A 339 -12.77 17.34 -3.27
N GLN A 340 -11.48 17.07 -3.37
CA GLN A 340 -10.61 17.08 -2.20
C GLN A 340 -10.56 18.48 -1.57
N ARG A 341 -10.49 18.53 -0.23
CA ARG A 341 -10.32 19.78 0.49
C ARG A 341 -8.95 20.37 0.17
N PRO A 342 -8.87 21.66 -0.20
CA PRO A 342 -7.58 22.30 -0.47
C PRO A 342 -6.65 22.23 0.74
N GLY A 343 -5.41 21.82 0.50
CA GLY A 343 -4.36 21.68 1.51
C GLY A 343 -4.28 20.29 2.15
N THR A 344 -5.22 19.38 1.87
CA THR A 344 -5.17 17.99 2.37
C THR A 344 -4.68 16.99 1.33
N GLU A 345 -4.58 17.41 0.06
CA GLU A 345 -4.11 16.59 -1.05
C GLU A 345 -2.62 16.26 -0.96
N LEU A 346 -2.24 15.02 -1.35
CA LEU A 346 -0.85 14.68 -1.60
C LEU A 346 -0.35 15.46 -2.82
N ARG A 347 0.80 16.12 -2.68
CA ARG A 347 1.33 17.05 -3.69
C ARG A 347 2.31 16.38 -4.64
N PHE A 348 1.93 15.19 -5.10
CA PHE A 348 2.70 14.39 -6.06
C PHE A 348 2.98 15.14 -7.38
N SER A 349 4.03 14.73 -8.08
CA SER A 349 4.29 15.22 -9.43
C SER A 349 3.16 14.80 -10.39
N HIS A 350 2.78 15.71 -11.29
CA HIS A 350 1.78 15.39 -12.29
C HIS A 350 2.40 14.57 -13.42
N ILE A 351 2.19 13.26 -13.40
CA ILE A 351 2.56 12.38 -14.52
C ILE A 351 1.73 12.76 -15.76
N PRO A 352 2.38 13.15 -16.89
CA PRO A 352 1.67 13.58 -18.10
C PRO A 352 0.61 12.57 -18.54
N LYS A 353 -0.60 13.05 -18.85
CA LYS A 353 -1.65 12.22 -19.46
C LYS A 353 -1.38 11.99 -20.95
N GLN A 354 -0.92 13.05 -21.62
CA GLN A 354 -0.45 12.97 -23.00
C GLN A 354 1.05 12.68 -22.98
N MET A 355 1.43 11.49 -23.43
CA MET A 355 2.80 10.98 -23.41
C MET A 355 3.64 11.43 -24.61
N TYR A 356 3.12 12.35 -25.43
CA TYR A 356 3.73 12.82 -26.68
C TYR A 356 3.54 14.34 -26.87
N PRO A 357 4.38 15.01 -27.68
CA PRO A 357 4.24 16.43 -27.99
C PRO A 357 2.91 16.79 -28.65
N GLU A 358 2.44 18.03 -28.43
CA GLU A 358 1.28 18.54 -29.17
C GLU A 358 1.55 18.56 -30.68
N GLY A 359 0.55 18.17 -31.48
CA GLY A 359 0.69 18.07 -32.93
C GLY A 359 1.48 16.86 -33.43
N ALA A 360 1.79 15.89 -32.56
CA ALA A 360 2.47 14.66 -32.97
C ALA A 360 1.69 13.91 -34.06
N THR A 361 2.39 13.49 -35.11
CA THR A 361 1.85 12.59 -36.15
C THR A 361 1.52 11.22 -35.56
N PRO A 362 0.65 10.41 -36.20
CA PRO A 362 0.35 9.05 -35.72
C PRO A 362 1.60 8.20 -35.48
N ALA A 363 2.60 8.30 -36.36
CA ALA A 363 3.88 7.60 -36.21
C ALA A 363 4.65 8.05 -34.96
N GLN A 364 4.69 9.36 -34.70
CA GLN A 364 5.31 9.91 -33.49
C GLN A 364 4.54 9.50 -32.24
N ILE A 365 3.19 9.50 -32.27
CA ILE A 365 2.38 9.03 -31.15
C ILE A 365 2.75 7.59 -30.79
N THR A 366 2.84 6.69 -31.77
CA THR A 366 3.30 5.31 -31.55
C THR A 366 4.70 5.28 -30.97
N GLN A 367 5.65 6.04 -31.54
CA GLN A 367 7.03 6.12 -31.05
C GLN A 367 7.11 6.52 -29.57
N TYR A 368 6.47 7.62 -29.18
CA TYR A 368 6.45 8.11 -27.79
C TYR A 368 5.62 7.23 -26.85
N SER A 369 4.69 6.42 -27.37
CA SER A 369 3.94 5.46 -26.56
C SER A 369 4.73 4.18 -26.29
N MET A 370 5.67 3.81 -27.17
CA MET A 370 6.60 2.70 -26.97
C MET A 370 7.73 3.08 -26.01
N ASP A 371 8.28 4.30 -26.14
CA ASP A 371 9.31 4.85 -25.25
C ASP A 371 8.80 6.08 -24.49
N LEU A 372 8.54 5.91 -23.20
CA LEU A 372 8.04 6.98 -22.33
C LEU A 372 9.13 7.98 -21.87
N SER A 373 10.33 7.93 -22.45
CA SER A 373 11.43 8.85 -22.10
C SER A 373 11.03 10.31 -22.22
N TYR A 374 10.27 10.69 -23.25
CA TYR A 374 9.74 12.05 -23.38
C TYR A 374 8.86 12.44 -22.19
N ALA A 375 7.93 11.57 -21.78
CA ALA A 375 7.05 11.86 -20.65
C ALA A 375 7.82 11.95 -19.32
N LEU A 376 8.85 11.12 -19.16
CA LEU A 376 9.75 11.17 -18.01
C LEU A 376 10.54 12.49 -17.99
N ASP A 377 11.12 12.89 -19.12
CA ASP A 377 11.88 14.14 -19.23
C ASP A 377 10.98 15.36 -18.95
N ARG A 378 9.74 15.38 -19.45
CA ARG A 378 8.75 16.44 -19.11
C ARG A 378 8.42 16.49 -17.63
N LEU A 379 8.27 15.35 -16.97
CA LEU A 379 8.07 15.30 -15.52
C LEU A 379 9.28 15.87 -14.78
N LEU A 380 10.49 15.41 -15.14
CA LEU A 380 11.74 15.88 -14.56
C LEU A 380 11.92 17.38 -14.76
N GLU A 381 11.71 17.92 -15.96
CA GLU A 381 11.78 19.36 -16.25
C GLU A 381 10.77 20.16 -15.41
N SER A 382 9.57 19.62 -15.19
CA SER A 382 8.51 20.35 -14.47
C SER A 382 8.69 20.39 -12.95
N ARG A 383 9.36 19.39 -12.36
CA ARG A 383 9.39 19.18 -10.89
C ARG A 383 10.78 19.00 -10.31
N TYR A 384 11.72 18.44 -11.09
CA TYR A 384 13.04 17.99 -10.63
C TYR A 384 14.16 18.44 -11.57
N GLU A 385 14.04 19.63 -12.16
CA GLU A 385 14.95 20.13 -13.20
C GLU A 385 16.41 20.17 -12.70
N GLN A 386 16.60 20.66 -11.47
CA GLN A 386 17.93 20.81 -10.86
C GLN A 386 18.47 19.49 -10.30
N GLU A 387 17.59 18.66 -9.71
CA GLU A 387 17.96 17.42 -9.04
C GLU A 387 17.09 16.24 -9.54
N PRO A 388 17.38 15.68 -10.73
CA PRO A 388 16.56 14.63 -11.33
C PRO A 388 16.43 13.35 -10.49
N LEU A 389 17.37 13.11 -9.56
CA LEU A 389 17.33 11.95 -8.67
C LEU A 389 16.26 12.07 -7.57
N HIS A 390 15.71 13.26 -7.31
CA HIS A 390 14.62 13.47 -6.36
C HIS A 390 13.34 12.70 -6.73
N ILE A 391 13.16 12.33 -8.00
CA ILE A 391 12.07 11.43 -8.42
C ILE A 391 12.11 10.07 -7.71
N LEU A 392 13.29 9.59 -7.29
CA LEU A 392 13.44 8.37 -6.49
C LEU A 392 12.97 8.59 -5.05
N GLY A 393 13.15 9.79 -4.52
CA GLY A 393 12.59 10.21 -3.23
C GLY A 393 11.07 10.24 -3.29
N GLU A 394 10.49 10.77 -4.37
CA GLU A 394 9.03 10.72 -4.57
C GLU A 394 8.51 9.29 -4.67
N LEU A 395 9.22 8.41 -5.37
CA LEU A 395 8.89 6.98 -5.43
C LEU A 395 8.92 6.32 -4.04
N GLN A 396 9.88 6.68 -3.18
CA GLN A 396 9.95 6.20 -1.80
C GLN A 396 8.85 6.78 -0.94
N PHE A 397 8.57 8.08 -1.05
CA PHE A 397 7.49 8.74 -0.33
C PHE A 397 6.14 8.08 -0.64
N ALA A 398 5.83 7.88 -1.93
CA ALA A 398 4.59 7.22 -2.36
C ALA A 398 4.47 5.80 -1.78
N PHE A 399 5.58 5.06 -1.75
CA PHE A 399 5.62 3.72 -1.16
C PHE A 399 5.39 3.73 0.35
N ILE A 400 5.95 4.69 1.10
CA ILE A 400 5.71 4.81 2.55
C ILE A 400 4.25 5.21 2.84
N CYS A 401 3.68 6.16 2.09
CA CYS A 401 2.26 6.52 2.21
C CYS A 401 1.35 5.32 1.95
N PHE A 402 1.69 4.50 0.95
CA PHE A 402 0.98 3.26 0.67
C PHE A 402 1.14 2.22 1.80
N LEU A 403 2.36 1.83 2.11
CA LEU A 403 2.66 0.67 2.96
C LEU A 403 2.38 0.94 4.43
N ILE A 404 2.74 2.13 4.91
CA ILE A 404 2.63 2.50 6.34
C ILE A 404 1.45 3.44 6.55
N GLY A 405 1.26 4.43 5.67
CA GLY A 405 0.14 5.37 5.74
C GLY A 405 -1.22 4.79 5.34
N ASN A 406 -1.25 3.59 4.74
CA ASN A 406 -2.45 2.95 4.19
C ASN A 406 -3.21 3.82 3.18
N THR A 407 -2.52 4.74 2.50
CA THR A 407 -3.13 5.64 1.53
C THR A 407 -3.18 5.00 0.14
N TYR A 408 -4.39 4.83 -0.41
CA TYR A 408 -4.58 4.27 -1.74
C TYR A 408 -3.97 5.14 -2.85
N GLU A 409 -4.04 6.47 -2.71
CA GLU A 409 -3.42 7.40 -3.66
C GLU A 409 -1.90 7.17 -3.77
N GLY A 410 -1.22 6.90 -2.64
CA GLY A 410 0.19 6.56 -2.63
C GLY A 410 0.51 5.30 -3.45
N PHE A 411 -0.38 4.30 -3.41
CA PHE A 411 -0.22 3.07 -4.20
C PHE A 411 -0.37 3.33 -5.71
N GLU A 412 -1.43 4.05 -6.09
CA GLU A 412 -1.68 4.37 -7.50
C GLU A 412 -0.57 5.23 -8.09
N HIS A 413 -0.08 6.20 -7.33
CA HIS A 413 1.04 7.03 -7.77
C HIS A 413 2.34 6.24 -7.88
N TRP A 414 2.68 5.43 -6.87
CA TRP A 414 3.83 4.53 -6.92
C TRP A 414 3.82 3.63 -8.15
N LYS A 415 2.66 3.01 -8.46
CA LYS A 415 2.45 2.18 -9.65
C LYS A 415 2.69 2.97 -10.94
N ARG A 416 2.09 4.14 -11.08
CA ARG A 416 2.20 4.97 -12.30
C ARG A 416 3.62 5.50 -12.52
N LEU A 417 4.27 5.96 -11.46
CA LEU A 417 5.64 6.47 -11.52
C LEU A 417 6.64 5.36 -11.85
N LEU A 418 6.45 4.17 -11.26
CA LEU A 418 7.25 3.00 -11.58
C LEU A 418 7.07 2.57 -13.04
N ALA A 419 5.83 2.54 -13.54
CA ALA A 419 5.55 2.22 -14.94
C ALA A 419 6.20 3.20 -15.92
N LEU A 420 6.20 4.50 -15.58
CA LEU A 420 6.87 5.54 -16.36
C LEU A 420 8.39 5.29 -16.44
N LEU A 421 9.03 5.08 -15.28
CA LEU A 421 10.47 4.83 -15.19
C LEU A 421 10.90 3.55 -15.92
N CYS A 422 10.11 2.48 -15.81
CA CYS A 422 10.41 1.18 -16.39
C CYS A 422 10.18 1.09 -17.91
N ARG A 423 9.49 2.06 -18.52
CA ARG A 423 9.20 2.11 -19.97
C ARG A 423 9.91 3.25 -20.72
N ALA A 424 10.90 3.89 -20.07
CA ALA A 424 11.68 4.97 -20.66
C ALA A 424 13.06 4.44 -21.11
N GLU A 425 13.13 3.96 -22.36
CA GLU A 425 14.32 3.30 -22.94
C GLU A 425 15.46 4.31 -23.17
N THR A 426 15.20 5.39 -23.91
CA THR A 426 16.22 6.42 -24.18
C THR A 426 16.76 7.02 -22.88
N ALA A 427 15.90 7.28 -21.90
CA ALA A 427 16.30 7.78 -20.59
C ALA A 427 17.16 6.78 -19.81
N MET A 428 16.92 5.47 -19.95
CA MET A 428 17.76 4.43 -19.34
C MET A 428 19.21 4.48 -19.84
N CYS A 429 19.40 4.73 -21.12
CA CYS A 429 20.72 4.92 -21.71
C CYS A 429 21.37 6.23 -21.26
N ALA A 430 20.61 7.32 -21.19
CA ALA A 430 21.13 8.66 -20.87
C ALA A 430 21.38 8.87 -19.37
N ARG A 431 20.60 8.26 -18.49
CA ARG A 431 20.54 8.59 -17.04
C ARG A 431 20.94 7.42 -16.16
N ARG A 432 22.15 6.86 -16.38
CA ARG A 432 22.65 5.67 -15.65
C ARG A 432 22.41 5.68 -14.14
N GLU A 433 22.74 6.78 -13.47
CA GLU A 433 22.65 6.88 -12.00
C GLU A 433 21.20 6.78 -11.49
N LEU A 434 20.23 7.31 -12.25
CA LEU A 434 18.81 7.21 -11.92
C LEU A 434 18.37 5.74 -11.88
N TYR A 435 18.76 4.94 -12.86
CA TYR A 435 18.35 3.54 -12.96
C TYR A 435 19.13 2.62 -12.02
N LEU A 436 20.39 2.93 -11.72
CA LEU A 436 21.13 2.27 -10.64
C LEU A 436 20.49 2.55 -9.27
N GLY A 437 20.01 3.78 -9.05
CA GLY A 437 19.23 4.18 -7.88
C GLY A 437 17.89 3.48 -7.82
N LEU A 438 17.14 3.42 -8.92
CA LEU A 438 15.85 2.74 -9.02
C LEU A 438 15.95 1.25 -8.63
N ILE A 439 16.95 0.53 -9.12
CA ILE A 439 17.17 -0.87 -8.72
C ILE A 439 17.40 -0.99 -7.21
N ALA A 440 18.14 -0.04 -6.61
CA ALA A 440 18.39 -0.05 -5.16
C ALA A 440 17.09 0.18 -4.38
N VAL A 441 16.30 1.18 -4.77
CA VAL A 441 15.01 1.50 -4.17
C VAL A 441 14.07 0.30 -4.25
N LEU A 442 13.88 -0.28 -5.45
CA LEU A 442 12.99 -1.41 -5.66
C LEU A 442 13.44 -2.67 -4.92
N TYR A 443 14.76 -2.90 -4.81
CA TYR A 443 15.28 -4.03 -4.03
C TYR A 443 14.83 -3.98 -2.57
N HIS A 444 14.85 -2.79 -1.95
CA HIS A 444 14.42 -2.61 -0.56
C HIS A 444 12.89 -2.60 -0.44
N GLN A 445 12.18 -1.90 -1.33
CA GLN A 445 10.70 -1.84 -1.33
C GLN A 445 10.08 -3.22 -1.51
N LEU A 446 10.47 -3.96 -2.55
CA LEU A 446 10.02 -5.35 -2.77
C LEU A 446 10.59 -6.30 -1.69
N GLY A 447 11.57 -5.85 -0.91
CA GLY A 447 12.05 -6.49 0.31
C GLY A 447 10.93 -6.72 1.32
N GLU A 448 10.12 -5.69 1.54
CA GLU A 448 9.11 -5.64 2.61
C GLU A 448 7.76 -6.24 2.22
N ILE A 449 7.50 -6.41 0.92
CA ILE A 449 6.21 -6.90 0.47
C ILE A 449 6.14 -8.43 0.60
N PRO A 450 5.13 -8.98 1.33
CA PRO A 450 4.96 -10.43 1.44
C PRO A 450 4.83 -11.09 0.06
N PRO A 451 5.38 -12.30 -0.15
CA PRO A 451 5.27 -13.00 -1.43
C PRO A 451 3.83 -13.19 -1.91
N ASP A 452 2.89 -13.33 -0.96
CA ASP A 452 1.48 -13.60 -1.23
C ASP A 452 0.66 -12.31 -1.46
N PHE A 453 1.21 -11.13 -1.16
CA PHE A 453 0.51 -9.84 -1.32
C PHE A 453 0.05 -9.61 -2.77
N PHE A 454 0.88 -10.01 -3.74
CA PHE A 454 0.59 -9.88 -5.18
C PHE A 454 -0.11 -11.10 -5.77
N VAL A 455 -0.33 -12.15 -4.98
CA VAL A 455 -1.06 -13.34 -5.41
C VAL A 455 -2.56 -13.11 -5.32
N ASP A 456 -3.05 -12.22 -4.46
CA ASP A 456 -4.48 -12.11 -4.18
C ASP A 456 -5.13 -10.71 -4.16
N ILE A 457 -4.41 -9.59 -4.06
CA ILE A 457 -5.05 -8.26 -3.87
C ILE A 457 -5.28 -7.50 -5.20
N VAL A 458 -4.59 -7.86 -6.29
CA VAL A 458 -4.69 -7.21 -7.63
C VAL A 458 -4.80 -8.23 -8.78
N SER A 459 -5.04 -9.50 -8.45
CA SER A 459 -4.85 -10.64 -9.34
C SER A 459 -5.94 -10.84 -10.38
N GLN A 460 -6.01 -9.91 -11.34
CA GLN A 460 -6.05 -10.35 -12.72
C GLN A 460 -4.82 -9.96 -13.56
N ASP A 461 -3.92 -9.12 -13.06
CA ASP A 461 -2.60 -8.87 -13.67
C ASP A 461 -1.63 -8.33 -12.61
N ASN A 462 -0.58 -9.08 -12.26
CA ASN A 462 0.46 -8.54 -11.38
C ASN A 462 1.24 -7.48 -12.16
N PHE A 463 0.81 -6.21 -12.04
CA PHE A 463 1.40 -5.09 -12.75
C PHE A 463 2.91 -5.00 -12.54
N LEU A 464 3.44 -5.44 -11.39
CA LEU A 464 4.88 -5.42 -11.13
C LEU A 464 5.61 -6.41 -12.02
N THR A 465 5.06 -7.61 -12.24
CA THR A 465 5.69 -8.59 -13.12
C THR A 465 5.81 -8.04 -14.53
N SER A 466 4.73 -7.50 -15.09
CA SER A 466 4.73 -6.93 -16.45
C SER A 466 5.60 -5.67 -16.55
N THR A 467 5.51 -4.77 -15.55
CA THR A 467 6.33 -3.54 -15.51
C THR A 467 7.82 -3.85 -15.41
N LEU A 468 8.20 -4.82 -14.57
CA LEU A 468 9.60 -5.20 -14.40
C LEU A 468 10.11 -6.07 -15.55
N GLN A 469 9.25 -6.84 -16.21
CA GLN A 469 9.60 -7.54 -17.45
C GLN A 469 10.04 -6.54 -18.52
N GLY A 470 9.25 -5.49 -18.75
CA GLY A 470 9.63 -4.39 -19.65
C GLY A 470 10.96 -3.74 -19.25
N PHE A 471 11.12 -3.42 -17.95
CA PHE A 471 12.39 -2.89 -17.44
C PHE A 471 13.59 -3.79 -17.75
N PHE A 472 13.47 -5.11 -17.54
CA PHE A 472 14.57 -6.05 -17.77
C PHE A 472 14.88 -6.23 -19.26
N GLN A 473 13.86 -6.21 -20.13
CA GLN A 473 14.04 -6.22 -21.58
C GLN A 473 14.85 -4.99 -22.01
N LEU A 474 14.43 -3.78 -21.60
CA LEU A 474 15.14 -2.53 -21.90
C LEU A 474 16.56 -2.52 -21.34
N ALA A 475 16.77 -3.02 -20.12
CA ALA A 475 18.10 -3.07 -19.49
C ALA A 475 19.09 -4.01 -20.20
N THR A 476 18.60 -4.94 -21.02
CA THR A 476 19.44 -5.79 -21.89
C THR A 476 19.71 -5.18 -23.27
N GLY A 477 19.04 -4.08 -23.59
CA GLY A 477 19.12 -3.40 -24.88
C GLY A 477 20.51 -2.84 -25.23
N PRO A 478 20.70 -2.50 -26.52
CA PRO A 478 21.90 -1.81 -26.99
C PRO A 478 21.99 -0.42 -26.35
N GLY A 479 23.21 0.07 -26.09
CA GLY A 479 23.43 1.40 -25.49
C GLY A 479 23.34 1.47 -23.96
N VAL A 480 22.76 0.48 -23.29
CA VAL A 480 22.72 0.42 -21.82
C VAL A 480 24.12 0.18 -21.23
N ASP A 481 24.48 0.95 -20.20
CA ASP A 481 25.74 0.84 -19.46
C ASP A 481 25.96 -0.58 -18.89
N SER A 482 27.18 -1.08 -19.00
CA SER A 482 27.55 -2.45 -18.60
C SER A 482 27.33 -2.75 -17.10
N VAL A 483 27.51 -1.76 -16.23
CA VAL A 483 27.30 -1.89 -14.79
C VAL A 483 25.80 -1.94 -14.49
N LEU A 484 25.01 -1.08 -15.15
CA LEU A 484 23.56 -1.10 -15.05
C LEU A 484 22.99 -2.44 -15.52
N ARG A 485 23.38 -2.91 -16.70
CA ARG A 485 22.98 -4.23 -17.23
C ARG A 485 23.30 -5.37 -16.26
N LYS A 486 24.51 -5.39 -15.70
CA LYS A 486 24.91 -6.40 -14.70
C LYS A 486 24.09 -6.32 -13.41
N ARG A 487 23.76 -5.12 -12.95
CA ARG A 487 22.95 -4.91 -11.74
C ARG A 487 21.49 -5.32 -11.97
N ALA A 488 20.92 -4.97 -13.12
CA ALA A 488 19.58 -5.39 -13.54
C ALA A 488 19.48 -6.91 -13.63
N GLY A 489 20.46 -7.59 -14.24
CA GLY A 489 20.48 -9.06 -14.31
C GLY A 489 20.53 -9.74 -12.93
N LYS A 490 21.32 -9.20 -11.99
CA LYS A 490 21.32 -9.69 -10.59
C LYS A 490 19.99 -9.45 -9.90
N PHE A 491 19.35 -8.31 -10.16
CA PHE A 491 18.06 -7.97 -9.60
C PHE A 491 16.95 -8.88 -10.13
N LYS A 492 16.90 -9.13 -11.46
CA LYS A 492 16.03 -10.13 -12.11
C LYS A 492 16.15 -11.49 -11.42
N ALA A 493 17.38 -12.00 -11.29
CA ALA A 493 17.64 -13.28 -10.64
C ALA A 493 17.20 -13.32 -9.17
N HIS A 494 17.37 -12.22 -8.43
CA HIS A 494 16.90 -12.12 -7.05
C HIS A 494 15.36 -12.22 -6.97
N LEU A 495 14.64 -11.48 -7.81
CA LEU A 495 13.17 -11.48 -7.82
C LEU A 495 12.61 -12.82 -8.28
N THR A 496 13.17 -13.42 -9.34
CA THR A 496 12.80 -14.78 -9.78
C THR A 496 12.99 -15.80 -8.66
N LYS A 497 14.08 -15.69 -7.88
CA LYS A 497 14.31 -16.58 -6.75
C LYS A 497 13.36 -16.33 -5.58
N LYS A 498 13.10 -15.07 -5.22
CA LYS A 498 12.31 -14.69 -4.05
C LYS A 498 10.81 -14.93 -4.27
N PHE A 499 10.29 -14.51 -5.41
CA PHE A 499 8.85 -14.49 -5.71
C PHE A 499 8.41 -15.58 -6.69
N ARG A 500 9.36 -16.35 -7.27
CA ARG A 500 9.09 -17.33 -8.33
C ARG A 500 8.47 -16.71 -9.59
N TRP A 501 8.70 -15.42 -9.82
CA TRP A 501 8.26 -14.73 -11.03
C TRP A 501 9.13 -15.14 -12.23
N ASN A 502 8.46 -15.41 -13.35
CA ASN A 502 9.10 -15.65 -14.63
C ASN A 502 9.02 -14.39 -15.48
N PHE A 503 10.17 -13.88 -15.92
CA PHE A 503 10.31 -12.69 -16.76
C PHE A 503 10.81 -13.03 -18.17
N GLU A 504 10.86 -14.32 -18.53
CA GLU A 504 11.29 -14.80 -19.86
C GLU A 504 10.11 -15.24 -20.74
N VAL A 505 8.88 -15.25 -20.18
CA VAL A 505 7.68 -15.67 -20.91
C VAL A 505 6.89 -14.41 -21.24
N ASP A 506 6.65 -14.19 -22.53
CA ASP A 506 5.76 -13.12 -22.96
C ASP A 506 4.33 -13.43 -22.51
N PRO A 507 3.56 -12.42 -22.06
CA PRO A 507 2.16 -12.61 -21.71
C PRO A 507 1.39 -13.26 -22.88
N ASP A 508 0.46 -14.18 -22.59
CA ASP A 508 -0.35 -14.86 -23.62
C ASP A 508 -1.11 -13.86 -24.53
N ASP A 509 -1.38 -12.64 -24.03
CA ASP A 509 -2.04 -11.56 -24.77
C ASP A 509 -1.14 -10.91 -25.86
N ASP A 510 0.19 -11.08 -25.76
CA ASP A 510 1.17 -10.64 -26.76
C ASP A 510 1.58 -11.78 -27.73
N ALA A 511 1.01 -12.98 -27.55
CA ALA A 511 1.29 -14.11 -28.43
C ALA A 511 0.61 -13.91 -29.80
N PRO A 512 1.27 -14.29 -30.91
CA PRO A 512 0.65 -14.22 -32.22
C PRO A 512 -0.59 -15.11 -32.26
N VAL A 513 -1.67 -14.63 -32.87
CA VAL A 513 -2.86 -15.44 -33.11
C VAL A 513 -2.49 -16.58 -34.07
N VAL A 514 -2.41 -17.80 -33.54
CA VAL A 514 -2.14 -18.99 -34.35
C VAL A 514 -3.42 -19.35 -35.09
N VAL A 515 -3.42 -19.17 -36.41
CA VAL A 515 -4.51 -19.59 -37.28
C VAL A 515 -4.15 -20.95 -37.87
N GLU A 516 -4.93 -21.99 -37.56
CA GLU A 516 -4.81 -23.27 -38.24
C GLU A 516 -5.24 -23.10 -39.69
N LEU A 517 -4.33 -23.35 -40.62
CA LEU A 517 -4.65 -23.35 -42.04
C LEU A 517 -5.43 -24.63 -42.39
N PRO A 518 -6.46 -24.55 -43.26
CA PRO A 518 -7.16 -25.73 -43.75
C PRO A 518 -6.19 -26.73 -44.39
N GLU A 519 -6.44 -28.03 -44.21
CA GLU A 519 -5.65 -29.08 -44.85
C GLU A 519 -5.55 -28.83 -46.37
N GLY A 520 -4.33 -28.63 -46.87
CA GLY A 520 -4.04 -28.44 -48.30
C GLY A 520 -3.52 -27.06 -48.72
N VAL A 521 -3.34 -26.10 -47.79
CA VAL A 521 -2.69 -24.81 -48.10
C VAL A 521 -1.17 -24.96 -47.95
N SER A 522 -0.44 -25.06 -49.07
CA SER A 522 1.01 -24.90 -49.08
C SER A 522 1.37 -23.42 -49.05
N MET A 523 2.27 -23.03 -48.15
CA MET A 523 2.93 -21.73 -48.22
C MET A 523 4.07 -21.85 -49.25
N ASP A 524 3.93 -21.14 -50.37
CA ASP A 524 4.98 -21.00 -51.39
C ASP A 524 6.22 -20.27 -50.86
#